data_AF-A0A7V6ZQI7-F1
#
_entry.id   AF-A0A7V6ZQI7-F1
#
_cell.length_a   1.000
_cell.length_b   1.000
_cell.length_c   1.000
_cell.angle_alpha   90.00
_cell.angle_beta   90.00
_cell.angle_gamma   90.00
#
_symmetry.space_group_name_H-M   'P 1'
#
loop_
_entity.id
_entity.type
_entity.pdbx_description
1 polymer ?
#
loop_
_entity_poly.entity_id
_entity_poly.type
_entity_poly.pdbx_seq_one_letter_code
_entity_poly.pdbx_strand_id
1 'polypeptide(L)'
;KPYRKAIPHFAAMSEEEKAAIIKENPLYGKIVCRCEVVPEGEIREAIRRPLAARDLDGLKRRTRVGMGRCQGGFCLPRLMEILSEELNLDYTEITKFGRNSKVVVGRVKE
;
A
#
# COMPACT_ATOMS: atom_id res chain seq x y z
N LYS A 1 -27.37 11.31 -0.48
CA LYS A 1 -26.12 11.33 -1.30
C LYS A 1 -25.27 10.13 -0.88
N PRO A 2 -24.70 9.34 -1.81
CA PRO A 2 -23.80 8.26 -1.42
C PRO A 2 -22.57 8.85 -0.71
N TYR A 3 -22.29 8.38 0.51
CA TYR A 3 -21.12 8.78 1.30
C TYR A 3 -20.13 7.60 1.32
N ARG A 4 -18.88 7.86 0.91
CA ARG A 4 -17.81 6.87 0.97
C ARG A 4 -16.94 7.16 2.18
N LYS A 5 -16.85 6.22 3.10
CA LYS A 5 -15.90 6.28 4.23
C LYS A 5 -14.48 6.47 3.67
N ALA A 6 -13.70 7.42 4.19
CA ALA A 6 -12.30 7.63 3.78
C ALA A 6 -11.41 6.47 4.25
N ILE A 7 -10.22 6.32 3.64
CA ILE A 7 -9.22 5.38 4.18
C ILE A 7 -8.70 5.98 5.49
N PRO A 8 -8.61 5.20 6.58
CA PRO A 8 -7.95 5.66 7.80
C PRO A 8 -6.48 5.97 7.49
N HIS A 9 -6.05 7.21 7.74
CA HIS A 9 -4.65 7.59 7.62
C HIS A 9 -3.94 7.40 8.96
N PHE A 10 -3.24 6.28 9.10
CA PHE A 10 -2.66 5.86 10.38
C PHE A 10 -1.69 6.91 10.96
N ALA A 11 -0.96 7.61 10.10
CA ALA A 11 -0.04 8.67 10.50
C ALA A 11 -0.70 9.86 11.22
N ALA A 12 -1.98 10.12 10.95
CA ALA A 12 -2.73 11.27 11.49
C ALA A 12 -3.58 10.94 12.73
N MET A 13 -3.60 9.67 13.15
CA MET A 13 -4.40 9.19 14.28
C MET A 13 -3.75 9.52 15.63
N SER A 14 -4.58 9.61 16.68
CA SER A 14 -4.08 9.63 18.07
C SER A 14 -3.52 8.26 18.47
N GLU A 15 -2.76 8.20 19.57
CA GLU A 15 -2.21 6.92 20.05
C GLU A 15 -3.32 5.95 20.51
N GLU A 16 -4.41 6.46 21.06
CA GLU A 16 -5.59 5.67 21.42
C GLU A 16 -6.27 5.08 20.19
N GLU A 17 -6.44 5.88 19.13
CA GLU A 17 -6.99 5.43 17.85
C GLU A 17 -6.10 4.38 17.19
N LYS A 18 -4.78 4.59 17.20
CA LYS A 18 -3.80 3.62 16.70
C LYS A 18 -3.88 2.31 17.48
N ALA A 19 -3.93 2.36 18.81
CA ALA A 19 -4.05 1.16 19.64
C ALA A 19 -5.36 0.41 19.35
N ALA A 20 -6.47 1.13 19.17
CA ALA A 20 -7.77 0.54 18.84
C ALA A 20 -7.76 -0.17 17.49
N ILE A 21 -7.25 0.48 16.42
CA ILE A 21 -7.23 -0.13 15.08
C ILE A 21 -6.22 -1.28 14.98
N ILE A 22 -5.10 -1.22 15.71
CA ILE A 22 -4.15 -2.35 15.80
C ILE A 22 -4.80 -3.55 16.49
N LYS A 23 -5.60 -3.31 17.54
CA LYS A 23 -6.34 -4.37 18.24
C LYS A 23 -7.39 -5.02 17.34
N GLU A 24 -8.10 -4.23 16.53
CA GLU A 24 -9.09 -4.72 15.57
C GLU A 24 -8.43 -5.48 14.41
N ASN A 25 -7.33 -4.94 13.87
CA ASN A 25 -6.59 -5.53 12.76
C ASN A 25 -5.08 -5.41 13.01
N PRO A 26 -4.40 -6.51 13.41
CA PRO A 26 -2.97 -6.52 13.69
C PRO A 26 -2.08 -6.06 12.52
N LEU A 27 -2.58 -6.06 11.27
CA LEU A 27 -1.84 -5.53 10.12
C LEU A 27 -1.61 -4.02 10.19
N TYR A 28 -2.44 -3.29 10.96
CA TYR A 28 -2.20 -1.88 11.24
C TYR A 28 -0.99 -1.65 12.16
N GLY A 29 -0.49 -2.69 12.85
CA GLY A 29 0.74 -2.63 13.63
C GLY A 29 2.02 -2.88 12.82
N LYS A 30 1.89 -3.31 11.56
CA LYS A 30 3.03 -3.64 10.68
C LYS A 30 3.35 -2.46 9.76
N ILE A 31 4.29 -1.61 10.16
CA ILE A 31 4.70 -0.44 9.35
C ILE A 31 5.50 -0.87 8.11
N VAL A 32 4.96 -0.59 6.93
CA VAL A 32 5.62 -0.84 5.64
C VAL A 32 6.41 0.40 5.18
N CYS A 33 5.83 1.60 5.35
CA CYS A 33 6.52 2.84 5.03
C CYS A 33 6.84 3.63 6.29
N ARG A 34 8.11 3.62 6.69
CA ARG A 34 8.55 4.36 7.88
C ARG A 34 8.47 5.88 7.70
N CYS A 35 8.76 6.39 6.50
CA CYS A 35 8.80 7.84 6.26
C CYS A 35 7.41 8.49 6.39
N GLU A 36 6.37 7.81 5.94
CA GLU A 36 4.98 8.32 5.94
C GLU A 36 4.13 7.62 7.01
N VAL A 37 4.73 6.75 7.83
CA VAL A 37 4.08 5.97 8.89
C VAL A 37 2.83 5.22 8.37
N VAL A 38 3.01 4.48 7.26
CA VAL A 38 1.92 3.74 6.62
C VAL A 38 2.03 2.25 6.94
N PRO A 39 1.01 1.65 7.57
CA PRO A 39 0.99 0.22 7.86
C PRO A 39 0.49 -0.64 6.69
N GLU A 40 0.77 -1.94 6.76
CA GLU A 40 0.31 -2.94 5.80
C GLU A 40 -1.23 -2.98 5.72
N GLY A 41 -1.91 -2.81 6.85
CA GLY A 41 -3.38 -2.75 6.91
C GLY A 41 -3.98 -1.65 6.03
N GLU A 42 -3.41 -0.44 6.09
CA GLU A 42 -3.87 0.71 5.28
C GLU A 42 -3.64 0.45 3.77
N ILE A 43 -2.52 -0.17 3.42
CA ILE A 43 -2.18 -0.52 2.03
C ILE A 43 -3.17 -1.55 1.48
N ARG A 44 -3.40 -2.66 2.19
CA ARG A 44 -4.35 -3.70 1.75
C ARG A 44 -5.77 -3.17 1.68
N GLU A 45 -6.18 -2.31 2.62
CA GLU A 45 -7.48 -1.66 2.55
C GLU A 45 -7.63 -0.77 1.31
N ALA A 46 -6.57 -0.05 0.92
CA ALA A 46 -6.58 0.75 -0.31
C ALA A 46 -6.77 -0.11 -1.57
N ILE A 47 -6.29 -1.35 -1.58
CA ILE A 47 -6.41 -2.31 -2.69
C ILE A 47 -7.80 -2.97 -2.72
N ARG A 48 -8.39 -3.26 -1.56
CA ARG A 48 -9.68 -3.99 -1.45
C ARG A 48 -10.93 -3.12 -1.66
N ARG A 49 -10.79 -1.80 -1.59
CA ARG A 49 -11.93 -0.86 -1.75
C ARG A 49 -12.48 -0.83 -3.19
N PRO A 50 -13.76 -0.42 -3.40
CA PRO A 50 -14.38 -0.42 -4.73
C PRO A 50 -13.60 0.36 -5.80
N LEU A 51 -13.05 1.53 -5.45
CA LEU A 51 -12.07 2.23 -6.29
C LEU A 51 -10.66 1.85 -5.83
N ALA A 52 -10.30 0.61 -6.15
CA ALA A 52 -9.09 -0.05 -5.70
C ALA A 52 -7.82 0.60 -6.25
N ALA A 53 -6.77 0.68 -5.43
CA ALA A 53 -5.42 0.84 -5.94
C ALA A 53 -5.00 -0.47 -6.64
N ARG A 54 -4.62 -0.37 -7.91
CA ARG A 54 -4.16 -1.51 -8.73
C ARG A 54 -2.70 -1.40 -9.17
N ASP A 55 -2.05 -0.30 -8.83
CA ASP A 55 -0.68 0.03 -9.18
C ASP A 55 -0.02 0.86 -8.06
N LEU A 56 1.29 1.04 -8.16
CA LEU A 56 2.07 1.73 -7.13
C LEU A 56 1.69 3.21 -6.98
N ASP A 57 1.40 3.89 -8.08
CA ASP A 57 0.97 5.29 -8.03
C ASP A 57 -0.45 5.44 -7.48
N GLY A 58 -1.31 4.44 -7.68
CA GLY A 58 -2.60 4.31 -7.01
C GLY A 58 -2.43 4.22 -5.50
N LEU A 59 -1.51 3.37 -5.02
CA LEU A 59 -1.19 3.30 -3.59
C LEU A 59 -0.68 4.64 -3.06
N LYS A 60 0.28 5.29 -3.73
CA LYS A 60 0.80 6.61 -3.36
C LYS A 60 -0.32 7.65 -3.22
N ARG A 61 -1.25 7.72 -4.17
CA ARG A 61 -2.37 8.67 -4.13
C ARG A 61 -3.34 8.40 -2.99
N ARG A 62 -3.48 7.13 -2.58
CA ARG A 62 -4.48 6.71 -1.59
C ARG A 62 -3.95 6.70 -0.15
N THR A 63 -2.66 6.46 0.06
CA THR A 63 -2.08 6.27 1.40
C THR A 63 -0.79 7.06 1.63
N ARG A 64 -0.28 7.75 0.59
CA ARG A 64 1.04 8.42 0.57
C ARG A 64 2.24 7.48 0.69
N VAL A 65 2.05 6.16 0.67
CA VAL A 65 3.16 5.22 0.78
C VAL A 65 4.25 5.47 -0.26
N GLY A 66 5.50 5.58 0.19
CA GLY A 66 6.65 5.86 -0.67
C GLY A 66 6.80 7.32 -1.10
N MET A 67 6.01 8.26 -0.55
CA MET A 67 6.10 9.70 -0.85
C MET A 67 6.95 10.51 0.15
N GLY A 68 7.49 9.86 1.18
CA GLY A 68 8.37 10.51 2.17
C GLY A 68 9.83 10.58 1.72
N ARG A 69 10.75 10.95 2.63
CA ARG A 69 12.17 11.22 2.33
C ARG A 69 12.86 10.17 1.43
N CYS A 70 12.57 8.89 1.60
CA CYS A 70 13.19 7.81 0.82
C CYS A 70 12.62 7.61 -0.59
N GLN A 71 11.53 8.30 -0.95
CA GLN A 71 10.86 8.22 -2.26
C GLN A 71 10.56 6.77 -2.72
N GLY A 72 10.25 5.89 -1.77
CA GLY A 72 9.92 4.49 -2.04
C GLY A 72 11.11 3.54 -2.08
N GLY A 73 12.35 4.03 -1.91
CA GLY A 73 13.57 3.20 -2.04
C GLY A 73 13.63 1.98 -1.11
N PHE A 74 12.91 1.99 0.02
CA PHE A 74 12.89 0.86 0.97
C PHE A 74 11.59 0.06 0.95
N CYS A 75 10.44 0.73 0.83
CA CYS A 75 9.15 0.05 0.93
C CYS A 75 8.70 -0.59 -0.39
N LEU A 76 9.25 -0.16 -1.54
CA LEU A 76 8.78 -0.57 -2.86
C LEU A 76 8.72 -2.09 -3.07
N PRO A 77 9.75 -2.90 -2.73
CA PRO A 77 9.67 -4.35 -2.91
C PRO A 77 8.49 -4.96 -2.14
N ARG A 78 8.30 -4.56 -0.88
CA ARG A 78 7.18 -5.03 -0.05
C ARG A 78 5.82 -4.60 -0.61
N LEU A 79 5.72 -3.41 -1.21
CA LEU A 79 4.48 -2.98 -1.88
C LEU A 79 4.16 -3.84 -3.11
N MET A 80 5.18 -4.21 -3.87
CA MET A 80 5.00 -5.09 -5.03
C MET A 80 4.53 -6.48 -4.60
N GLU A 81 5.11 -7.03 -3.53
CA GLU A 81 4.64 -8.29 -2.93
C GLU A 81 3.17 -8.20 -2.51
N ILE A 82 2.79 -7.17 -1.76
CA ILE A 82 1.40 -6.99 -1.31
C ILE A 82 0.44 -6.86 -2.50
N LEU A 83 0.81 -6.11 -3.55
CA LEU A 83 -0.02 -6.01 -4.76
C LEU A 83 -0.13 -7.35 -5.48
N SER A 84 0.97 -8.10 -5.61
CA SER A 84 0.98 -9.43 -6.22
C SER A 84 0.05 -10.38 -5.47
N GLU A 85 0.14 -10.41 -4.14
CA GLU A 85 -0.72 -11.21 -3.26
C GLU A 85 -2.20 -10.80 -3.36
N GLU A 86 -2.52 -9.51 -3.27
CA GLU A 86 -3.90 -9.01 -3.23
C GLU A 86 -4.62 -9.09 -4.59
N LEU A 87 -3.87 -8.97 -5.69
CA LEU A 87 -4.41 -8.99 -7.05
C LEU A 87 -4.27 -10.36 -7.73
N ASN A 88 -3.58 -11.31 -7.08
CA ASN A 88 -3.21 -12.59 -7.65
C ASN A 88 -2.52 -12.44 -9.02
N LEU A 89 -1.56 -11.52 -9.09
CA LEU A 89 -0.76 -11.23 -10.27
C LEU A 89 0.67 -11.70 -10.04
N ASP A 90 1.35 -12.13 -11.11
CA ASP A 90 2.78 -12.39 -11.02
C ASP A 90 3.54 -11.09 -10.67
N TYR A 91 4.65 -11.23 -9.95
CA TYR A 91 5.46 -10.11 -9.52
C TYR A 91 5.94 -9.23 -10.70
N THR A 92 6.12 -9.81 -11.89
CA THR A 92 6.50 -9.11 -13.12
C THR A 92 5.35 -8.35 -13.79
N GLU A 93 4.11 -8.58 -13.38
CA GLU A 93 2.94 -7.86 -13.90
C GLU A 93 2.61 -6.60 -13.08
N ILE A 94 3.30 -6.39 -11.96
CA ILE A 94 3.12 -5.18 -11.16
C ILE A 94 3.61 -3.94 -11.93
N THR A 95 2.73 -2.95 -12.00
CA THR A 95 2.97 -1.69 -12.72
C THR A 95 3.11 -0.50 -11.79
N LYS A 96 3.83 0.52 -12.25
CA LYS A 96 3.92 1.81 -11.58
C LYS A 96 2.61 2.61 -11.74
N PHE A 97 2.12 2.72 -12.95
CA PHE A 97 0.98 3.55 -13.36
C PHE A 97 0.15 2.85 -14.46
N GLY A 98 -0.14 1.57 -14.26
CA GLY A 98 -0.91 0.74 -15.19
C GLY A 98 -0.23 0.53 -16.54
N ARG A 99 -0.97 -0.11 -17.46
CA ARG A 99 -0.56 -0.33 -18.86
C ARG A 99 0.85 -0.95 -18.94
N ASN A 100 1.75 -0.35 -19.73
CA ASN A 100 3.07 -0.88 -20.02
C ASN A 100 4.15 -0.44 -19.01
N SER A 101 3.77 0.14 -17.86
CA SER A 101 4.72 0.65 -16.87
C SER A 101 5.19 -0.42 -15.87
N LYS A 102 5.60 -1.58 -16.38
CA LYS A 102 6.11 -2.69 -15.56
C LYS A 102 7.35 -2.24 -14.78
N VAL A 103 7.40 -2.60 -13.49
CA VAL A 103 8.51 -2.20 -12.60
C VAL A 103 9.71 -3.13 -12.78
N VAL A 104 9.44 -4.41 -12.99
CA VAL A 104 10.46 -5.43 -13.26
C VAL A 104 10.06 -6.21 -14.51
N VAL A 105 11.05 -6.66 -15.28
CA VAL A 105 10.83 -7.28 -16.60
C VAL A 105 11.00 -8.79 -16.60
N GLY A 106 11.52 -9.37 -15.52
CA GLY A 106 11.77 -10.81 -15.42
C GLY A 106 12.68 -11.14 -14.23
N ARG A 107 12.93 -12.44 -14.06
CA ARG A 107 13.91 -12.95 -13.10
C ARG A 107 15.27 -13.06 -13.79
N VAL A 108 16.34 -12.77 -13.05
CA VAL A 108 17.72 -12.87 -13.56
C VAL A 108 18.22 -14.32 -13.52
N LYS A 109 17.72 -15.12 -12.59
CA LYS A 109 17.99 -16.55 -12.46
C LYS A 109 16.68 -17.26 -12.08
N GLU A 110 16.50 -18.48 -12.57
CA GLU A 110 15.42 -19.39 -12.16
C GLU A 110 15.67 -19.97 -10.76
#